data_AF-A0A2E5JM27-F1
#
_entry.id   AF-A0A2E5JM27-F1
#
_cell.length_a   1.000
_cell.length_b   1.000
_cell.length_c   1.000
_cell.angle_alpha   90.00
_cell.angle_beta   90.00
_cell.angle_gamma   90.00
#
_symmetry.space_group_name_H-M   'P 1'
#
loop_
_entity.id
_entity.type
_entity.pdbx_description
1 polymer ?
#
loop_
_entity_poly.entity_id
_entity_poly.type
_entity_poly.pdbx_seq_one_letter_code
_entity_poly.pdbx_strand_id
1 'polypeptide(L)'
;MKAVTLPRLFTYLHYLFVAVLGAITLAYLNNDLLFPYAILTILVLLQLGISSNELFKPSRSRFLYLFGLLVSLGCWFKYSIYAIIPGTNFPEPIGKFVLGSPEEADILWVSSIGIAGIFCALLINQYIEPLKNYCKEEHSETSKIAAIILLSLTIFTAVINLKYNILLFALKPDIQLPFKGNVLFFLFLTRALPFLFLFYCLRKFSLTYITLGAFMITAASVGVLSRMGILIYFFVIFFLVVRELPKWSLKSALKNISVLAFIFAATAYVNVSLSTGAREFFFAQEKTTQTTEPPQEVSINTIIETSRDSDNLKTLKSLALGRWIGIEGIMAVNSYPEKGFRLLNEALAEKLYDGNSFYTTISSKNPVIQNTSKVVVTSVPGPIAFLYYSNSYLLIFFGLLATSMFYIFIERTLSKLFPNHLAASVFIIVVLSLDFYQFGISPIAFTKYLGFTLFSVIFFYFIQRKFPSIK
;
A
#
# COMPACT_ATOMS: atom_id res chain seq x y z
N MET A 1 36.85 5.44 -17.93
CA MET A 1 35.55 5.01 -17.38
C MET A 1 34.87 6.21 -16.73
N LYS A 2 33.68 6.66 -17.19
CA LYS A 2 32.91 7.69 -16.48
C LYS A 2 32.34 7.08 -15.20
N ALA A 3 32.50 7.74 -14.05
CA ALA A 3 31.97 7.27 -12.78
C ALA A 3 30.45 7.02 -12.87
N VAL A 4 29.98 5.88 -12.36
CA VAL A 4 28.55 5.56 -12.32
C VAL A 4 27.88 6.52 -11.34
N THR A 5 26.94 7.33 -11.83
CA THR A 5 26.12 8.21 -10.98
C THR A 5 25.16 7.38 -10.13
N LEU A 6 24.86 7.80 -8.89
CA LEU A 6 23.92 7.09 -8.01
C LEU A 6 22.56 6.73 -8.65
N PRO A 7 21.92 7.59 -9.48
CA PRO A 7 20.70 7.22 -10.21
C PRO A 7 20.86 6.01 -11.12
N ARG A 8 21.96 5.92 -11.86
CA ARG A 8 22.25 4.78 -12.74
C ARG A 8 22.47 3.51 -11.93
N LEU A 9 23.21 3.60 -10.83
CA LEU A 9 23.40 2.47 -9.92
C LEU A 9 22.05 1.95 -9.39
N PHE A 10 21.15 2.84 -8.97
CA PHE A 10 19.82 2.48 -8.51
C PHE A 10 19.03 1.70 -9.58
N THR A 11 19.00 2.20 -10.82
CA THR A 11 18.34 1.52 -11.93
C THR A 11 19.01 0.18 -12.26
N TYR A 12 20.34 0.09 -12.25
CA TYR A 12 21.06 -1.17 -12.48
C TYR A 12 20.77 -2.21 -11.41
N LEU A 13 20.61 -1.80 -10.14
CA LEU A 13 20.22 -2.72 -9.07
C LEU A 13 18.83 -3.32 -9.31
N HIS A 14 17.88 -2.59 -9.89
CA HIS A 14 16.57 -3.14 -10.26
C HIS A 14 16.70 -4.18 -11.37
N TYR A 15 17.45 -3.86 -12.43
CA TYR A 15 17.71 -4.80 -13.52
C TYR A 15 18.40 -6.06 -13.02
N LEU A 16 19.45 -5.91 -12.21
CA LEU A 16 20.22 -7.01 -11.67
C LEU A 16 19.36 -7.89 -10.75
N PHE A 17 18.58 -7.29 -9.85
CA PHE A 17 17.71 -8.03 -8.94
C PHE A 17 16.70 -8.90 -9.70
N VAL A 18 15.99 -8.32 -10.67
CA VAL A 18 14.99 -9.05 -11.46
C VAL A 18 15.64 -10.13 -12.32
N ALA A 19 16.78 -9.82 -12.97
CA ALA A 19 17.48 -10.79 -13.81
C ALA A 19 18.04 -11.97 -13.00
N VAL A 20 18.66 -11.71 -11.85
CA VAL A 20 19.24 -12.75 -10.99
C VAL A 20 18.14 -13.64 -10.40
N LEU A 21 17.10 -13.04 -9.79
CA LEU A 21 16.03 -13.84 -9.21
C LEU A 21 15.27 -14.62 -10.29
N GLY A 22 15.00 -14.00 -11.44
CA GLY A 22 14.35 -14.68 -12.57
C GLY A 22 15.16 -15.84 -13.13
N ALA A 23 16.49 -15.68 -13.27
CA ALA A 23 17.36 -16.76 -13.72
C ALA A 23 17.41 -17.92 -12.71
N ILE A 24 17.46 -17.60 -11.41
CA ILE A 24 17.40 -18.63 -10.36
C ILE A 24 16.06 -19.35 -10.45
N THR A 25 14.93 -18.65 -10.50
CA THR A 25 13.60 -19.29 -10.57
C THR A 25 13.45 -20.17 -11.81
N LEU A 26 13.91 -19.73 -12.99
CA LEU A 26 13.86 -20.55 -14.21
C LEU A 26 14.56 -21.90 -14.05
N ALA A 27 15.62 -21.98 -13.23
CA ALA A 27 16.33 -23.24 -12.97
C ALA A 27 15.53 -24.23 -12.11
N TYR A 28 14.47 -23.78 -11.42
CA TYR A 28 13.60 -24.60 -10.56
C TYR A 28 12.24 -24.92 -11.20
N LEU A 29 11.93 -24.37 -12.37
CA LEU A 29 10.63 -24.55 -13.02
C LEU A 29 10.61 -25.74 -13.97
N ASN A 30 9.43 -26.37 -14.09
CA ASN A 30 9.14 -27.37 -15.11
C ASN A 30 9.13 -26.72 -16.51
N ASN A 31 9.41 -27.52 -17.56
CA ASN A 31 9.52 -27.05 -18.94
C ASN A 31 8.30 -26.24 -19.41
N ASP A 32 7.09 -26.66 -19.03
CA ASP A 32 5.83 -26.01 -19.45
C ASP A 32 5.67 -24.60 -18.85
N LEU A 33 6.38 -24.29 -17.77
CA LEU A 33 6.32 -23.01 -17.05
C LEU A 33 7.45 -22.06 -17.45
N LEU A 34 8.49 -22.55 -18.12
CA LEU A 34 9.66 -21.74 -18.49
C LEU A 34 9.28 -20.55 -19.36
N PHE A 35 8.52 -20.79 -20.42
CA PHE A 35 8.12 -19.73 -21.35
C PHE A 35 7.23 -18.66 -20.71
N PRO A 36 6.07 -18.99 -20.08
CA PRO A 36 5.23 -17.97 -19.47
C PRO A 36 5.93 -17.21 -18.34
N TYR A 37 6.78 -17.87 -17.54
CA TYR A 37 7.55 -17.19 -16.50
C TYR A 37 8.65 -16.28 -17.06
N ALA A 38 9.32 -16.68 -18.15
CA ALA A 38 10.31 -15.84 -18.82
C ALA A 38 9.67 -14.55 -19.36
N ILE A 39 8.48 -14.65 -19.98
CA ILE A 39 7.72 -13.47 -20.43
C ILE A 39 7.35 -12.57 -19.25
N LEU A 40 6.83 -13.14 -18.16
CA LEU A 40 6.51 -12.39 -16.95
C LEU A 40 7.75 -11.62 -16.42
N THR A 41 8.89 -12.30 -16.35
CA THR A 41 10.16 -11.73 -15.87
C THR A 41 10.64 -10.60 -16.77
N ILE A 42 10.58 -10.77 -18.10
CA ILE A 42 10.96 -9.72 -19.07
C ILE A 42 10.07 -8.49 -18.91
N LEU A 43 8.75 -8.68 -18.77
CA LEU A 43 7.82 -7.56 -18.59
C LEU A 43 8.09 -6.80 -17.27
N VAL A 44 8.34 -7.51 -16.18
CA VAL A 44 8.72 -6.90 -14.89
C VAL A 44 10.05 -6.14 -15.01
N LEU A 45 11.04 -6.74 -15.67
CA LEU A 45 12.36 -6.14 -15.90
C LEU A 45 12.22 -4.82 -16.68
N LEU A 46 11.45 -4.82 -17.76
CA LEU A 46 11.20 -3.65 -18.60
C LEU A 46 10.40 -2.59 -17.85
N GLN A 47 9.33 -2.98 -17.15
CA GLN A 47 8.51 -2.05 -16.38
C GLN A 47 9.36 -1.36 -15.30
N LEU A 48 9.99 -2.14 -14.39
CA LEU A 48 10.68 -1.60 -13.23
C LEU A 48 11.96 -0.88 -13.63
N GLY A 49 12.66 -1.41 -14.64
CA GLY A 49 13.86 -0.78 -15.18
C GLY A 49 13.58 0.60 -15.76
N ILE A 50 12.56 0.72 -16.62
CA ILE A 50 12.19 2.01 -17.21
C ILE A 50 11.61 2.94 -16.14
N SER A 51 10.66 2.48 -15.33
CA SER A 51 9.99 3.33 -14.34
C SER A 51 10.94 3.82 -13.25
N SER A 52 11.91 3.01 -12.80
CA SER A 52 12.96 3.41 -11.85
C SER A 52 13.86 4.52 -12.40
N ASN A 53 14.18 4.49 -13.70
CA ASN A 53 14.94 5.55 -14.35
C ASN A 53 14.10 6.84 -14.49
N GLU A 54 12.81 6.73 -14.78
CA GLU A 54 11.91 7.88 -14.86
C GLU A 54 11.75 8.61 -13.52
N LEU A 55 11.96 7.94 -12.38
CA LEU A 55 11.85 8.57 -11.06
C LEU A 55 12.80 9.77 -10.85
N PHE A 56 13.96 9.75 -11.48
CA PHE A 56 14.96 10.82 -11.37
C PHE A 56 14.70 11.97 -12.35
N LYS A 57 13.77 11.81 -13.28
CA LYS A 57 13.39 12.86 -14.22
C LYS A 57 12.31 13.73 -13.58
N PRO A 58 12.48 15.05 -13.55
CA PRO A 58 11.43 15.94 -13.07
C PRO A 58 10.16 15.74 -13.92
N SER A 59 9.01 15.87 -13.27
CA SER A 59 7.70 15.85 -13.96
C SER A 59 7.25 14.50 -14.52
N ARG A 60 7.94 13.40 -14.21
CA ARG A 60 7.48 12.04 -14.53
C ARG A 60 6.64 11.45 -13.40
N SER A 61 5.80 10.47 -13.75
CA SER A 61 4.84 9.87 -12.84
C SER A 61 5.50 8.88 -11.90
N ARG A 62 5.29 9.09 -10.59
CA ARG A 62 5.70 8.22 -9.50
C ARG A 62 4.71 7.10 -9.26
N PHE A 63 3.44 7.33 -9.61
CA PHE A 63 2.39 6.31 -9.55
C PHE A 63 2.81 5.04 -10.29
N LEU A 64 3.27 5.16 -11.54
CA LEU A 64 3.63 4.01 -12.37
C LEU A 64 4.74 3.14 -11.77
N TYR A 65 5.74 3.76 -11.13
CA TYR A 65 6.78 3.01 -10.44
C TYR A 65 6.21 2.30 -9.21
N LEU A 66 5.47 3.01 -8.35
CA LEU A 66 4.94 2.42 -7.11
C LEU A 66 3.94 1.29 -7.42
N PHE A 67 2.99 1.54 -8.31
CA PHE A 67 1.99 0.55 -8.69
C PHE A 67 2.62 -0.64 -9.40
N GLY A 68 3.56 -0.39 -10.32
CA GLY A 68 4.36 -1.45 -10.96
C GLY A 68 5.16 -2.29 -9.97
N LEU A 69 5.77 -1.65 -8.96
CA LEU A 69 6.48 -2.32 -7.88
C LEU A 69 5.54 -3.22 -7.05
N LEU A 70 4.38 -2.71 -6.63
CA LEU A 70 3.40 -3.48 -5.85
C LEU A 70 2.89 -4.70 -6.61
N VAL A 71 2.55 -4.53 -7.89
CA VAL A 71 2.08 -5.63 -8.75
C VAL A 71 3.21 -6.64 -8.99
N SER A 72 4.43 -6.19 -9.25
CA SER A 72 5.60 -7.06 -9.44
C SER A 72 5.95 -7.85 -8.18
N LEU A 73 5.84 -7.21 -7.01
CA LEU A 73 6.04 -7.88 -5.72
C LEU A 73 4.98 -8.95 -5.47
N GLY A 74 3.70 -8.64 -5.75
CA GLY A 74 2.58 -9.56 -5.52
C GLY A 74 2.52 -10.73 -6.52
N CYS A 75 2.89 -10.50 -7.78
CA CYS A 75 2.75 -11.52 -8.84
C CYS A 75 4.07 -12.25 -9.08
N TRP A 76 5.10 -11.52 -9.53
CA TRP A 76 6.37 -12.12 -9.96
C TRP A 76 7.27 -12.52 -8.79
N PHE A 77 7.56 -11.60 -7.86
CA PHE A 77 8.47 -11.88 -6.74
C PHE A 77 7.90 -13.00 -5.86
N LYS A 78 6.63 -12.91 -5.50
CA LYS A 78 5.97 -13.92 -4.68
C LYS A 78 6.05 -15.30 -5.34
N TYR A 79 5.61 -15.44 -6.59
CA TYR A 79 5.73 -16.70 -7.32
C TYR A 79 7.17 -17.22 -7.35
N SER A 80 8.15 -16.34 -7.62
CA SER A 80 9.58 -16.70 -7.66
C SER A 80 10.07 -17.32 -6.34
N ILE A 81 9.70 -16.74 -5.20
CA ILE A 81 10.05 -17.26 -3.88
C ILE A 81 9.40 -18.63 -3.64
N TYR A 82 8.13 -18.80 -4.00
CA TYR A 82 7.42 -20.08 -3.84
C TYR A 82 7.97 -21.19 -4.72
N ALA A 83 8.41 -20.86 -5.94
CA ALA A 83 9.04 -21.81 -6.84
C ALA A 83 10.43 -22.26 -6.33
N ILE A 84 11.22 -21.35 -5.74
CA ILE A 84 12.57 -21.65 -5.26
C ILE A 84 12.58 -22.37 -3.91
N ILE A 85 11.63 -22.06 -3.02
CA ILE A 85 11.61 -22.58 -1.65
C ILE A 85 10.52 -23.67 -1.52
N PRO A 86 10.87 -24.95 -1.72
CA PRO A 86 9.91 -26.04 -1.65
C PRO A 86 9.27 -26.16 -0.26
N GLY A 87 8.00 -26.56 -0.23
CA GLY A 87 7.22 -26.75 1.00
C GLY A 87 6.69 -25.47 1.64
N THR A 88 6.88 -24.31 1.01
CA THR A 88 6.24 -23.07 1.46
C THR A 88 4.79 -23.00 0.98
N ASN A 89 3.87 -22.79 1.92
CA ASN A 89 2.46 -22.56 1.60
C ASN A 89 2.17 -21.06 1.47
N PHE A 90 1.24 -20.71 0.57
CA PHE A 90 0.72 -19.35 0.50
C PHE A 90 0.01 -19.02 1.83
N PRO A 91 0.34 -17.90 2.50
CA PRO A 91 -0.33 -17.51 3.74
C PRO A 91 -1.78 -17.10 3.49
N GLU A 92 -2.05 -16.59 2.28
CA GLU A 92 -3.37 -16.21 1.83
C GLU A 92 -4.03 -17.35 1.07
N PRO A 93 -5.36 -17.49 1.15
CA PRO A 93 -6.09 -18.58 0.52
C PRO A 93 -6.05 -18.49 -1.01
N ILE A 94 -5.69 -19.61 -1.66
CA ILE A 94 -5.58 -19.75 -3.12
C ILE A 94 -6.80 -20.43 -3.78
N GLY A 95 -7.95 -20.50 -3.09
CA GLY A 95 -9.16 -21.13 -3.62
C GLY A 95 -9.03 -22.64 -3.79
N LYS A 96 -9.60 -23.16 -4.89
CA LYS A 96 -9.52 -24.57 -5.27
C LYS A 96 -8.25 -24.90 -6.07
N PHE A 97 -7.36 -23.93 -6.26
CA PHE A 97 -6.14 -24.09 -7.05
C PHE A 97 -5.23 -25.19 -6.48
N VAL A 98 -4.60 -25.93 -7.38
CA VAL A 98 -3.67 -27.02 -7.05
C VAL A 98 -2.29 -26.64 -7.57
N LEU A 99 -1.33 -26.48 -6.67
CA LEU A 99 0.08 -26.23 -7.01
C LEU A 99 0.65 -27.45 -7.74
N GLY A 100 1.50 -27.21 -8.72
CA GLY A 100 2.06 -28.19 -9.65
C GLY A 100 1.12 -28.62 -10.78
N SER A 101 -0.09 -28.05 -10.87
CA SER A 101 -1.01 -28.35 -11.96
C SER A 101 -0.65 -27.60 -13.26
N PRO A 102 -1.11 -28.07 -14.43
CA PRO A 102 -0.93 -27.35 -15.70
C PRO A 102 -1.51 -25.92 -15.70
N GLU A 103 -2.48 -25.64 -14.83
CA GLU A 103 -3.10 -24.31 -14.67
C GLU A 103 -2.11 -23.25 -14.15
N GLU A 104 -0.93 -23.63 -13.67
CA GLU A 104 0.13 -22.68 -13.30
C GLU A 104 0.61 -21.84 -14.50
N ALA A 105 0.57 -22.36 -15.71
CA ALA A 105 0.89 -21.57 -16.89
C ALA A 105 -0.12 -20.41 -17.08
N ASP A 106 -1.40 -20.66 -16.81
CA ASP A 106 -2.47 -19.67 -16.99
C ASP A 106 -2.32 -18.49 -16.02
N ILE A 107 -2.00 -18.74 -14.75
CA ILE A 107 -1.82 -17.66 -13.77
C ILE A 107 -0.63 -16.76 -14.10
N LEU A 108 0.41 -17.32 -14.73
CA LEU A 108 1.58 -16.57 -15.22
C LEU A 108 1.22 -15.72 -16.45
N TRP A 109 0.40 -16.25 -17.36
CA TRP A 109 -0.14 -15.48 -18.48
C TRP A 109 -1.04 -14.33 -18.04
N VAL A 110 -1.99 -14.60 -17.13
CA VAL A 110 -2.86 -13.57 -16.53
C VAL A 110 -2.02 -12.46 -15.89
N SER A 111 -1.00 -12.83 -15.12
CA SER A 111 -0.05 -11.88 -14.51
C SER A 111 0.69 -11.05 -15.55
N SER A 112 1.20 -11.70 -16.60
CA SER A 112 1.94 -11.06 -17.69
C SER A 112 1.07 -10.04 -18.42
N ILE A 113 -0.18 -10.39 -18.73
CA ILE A 113 -1.13 -9.50 -19.42
C ILE A 113 -1.46 -8.28 -18.57
N GLY A 114 -1.61 -8.45 -17.25
CA GLY A 114 -1.82 -7.33 -16.35
C GLY A 114 -0.63 -6.38 -16.28
N ILE A 115 0.58 -6.92 -16.15
CA ILE A 115 1.82 -6.10 -16.14
C ILE A 115 2.05 -5.44 -17.50
N ALA A 116 1.70 -6.10 -18.61
CA ALA A 116 1.76 -5.52 -19.95
C ALA A 116 0.87 -4.27 -20.08
N GLY A 117 -0.34 -4.27 -19.50
CA GLY A 117 -1.20 -3.09 -19.48
C GLY A 117 -0.56 -1.90 -18.75
N ILE A 118 0.08 -2.16 -17.60
CA ILE A 118 0.81 -1.13 -16.83
C ILE A 118 2.05 -0.64 -17.61
N PHE A 119 2.77 -1.56 -18.25
CA PHE A 119 3.92 -1.24 -19.08
C PHE A 119 3.54 -0.37 -20.29
N CYS A 120 2.43 -0.65 -20.97
CA CYS A 120 1.92 0.20 -22.03
C CYS A 120 1.56 1.60 -21.52
N ALA A 121 0.96 1.73 -20.33
CA ALA A 121 0.72 3.04 -19.73
C ALA A 121 2.02 3.83 -19.49
N LEU A 122 3.08 3.12 -19.08
CA LEU A 122 4.41 3.70 -18.93
C LEU A 122 4.99 4.20 -20.26
N LEU A 123 4.87 3.41 -21.34
CA LEU A 123 5.31 3.84 -22.67
C LEU A 123 4.53 5.07 -23.15
N ILE A 124 3.20 5.07 -23.03
CA ILE A 124 2.37 6.23 -23.41
C ILE A 124 2.79 7.47 -22.61
N ASN A 125 3.01 7.33 -21.30
CA ASN A 125 3.42 8.44 -20.43
C ASN A 125 4.76 9.06 -20.82
N GLN A 126 5.65 8.34 -21.52
CA GLN A 126 6.89 8.91 -22.05
C GLN A 126 6.63 9.98 -23.12
N TYR A 127 5.62 9.76 -23.96
CA TYR A 127 5.21 10.66 -25.04
C TYR A 127 4.39 11.86 -24.58
N ILE A 128 3.72 11.78 -23.43
CA ILE A 128 3.00 12.92 -22.89
C ILE A 128 4.00 13.94 -22.34
N GLU A 129 3.90 15.19 -22.79
CA GLU A 129 4.84 16.26 -22.43
C GLU A 129 5.12 16.32 -20.91
N PRO A 130 6.40 16.45 -20.52
CA PRO A 130 6.76 16.68 -19.14
C PRO A 130 6.26 18.06 -18.73
N LEU A 131 5.78 18.17 -17.49
CA LEU A 131 5.33 19.45 -16.97
C LEU A 131 6.51 20.44 -16.87
N LYS A 132 6.49 21.53 -17.65
CA LYS A 132 7.64 22.44 -17.86
C LYS A 132 7.99 23.38 -16.69
N ASN A 133 7.13 23.57 -15.69
CA ASN A 133 7.27 24.69 -14.73
C ASN A 133 7.25 24.30 -13.23
N TYR A 134 8.01 23.27 -12.83
CA TYR A 134 8.15 22.89 -11.42
C TYR A 134 9.51 23.30 -10.90
N CYS A 135 9.55 24.40 -10.16
CA CYS A 135 10.55 24.79 -9.15
C CYS A 135 10.83 26.28 -9.25
N LYS A 136 9.99 27.10 -8.62
CA LYS A 136 10.53 28.22 -7.85
C LYS A 136 10.41 27.82 -6.40
N GLU A 137 11.52 27.42 -5.79
CA GLU A 137 11.59 27.18 -4.36
C GLU A 137 11.25 28.48 -3.64
N GLU A 138 10.05 28.57 -3.07
CA GLU A 138 9.82 29.57 -2.05
C GLU A 138 10.45 29.09 -0.73
N HIS A 139 11.41 29.87 -0.24
CA HIS A 139 11.94 29.74 1.11
C HIS A 139 10.86 30.18 2.10
N SER A 140 9.95 29.28 2.44
CA SER A 140 9.21 29.40 3.71
C SER A 140 9.91 28.52 4.74
N GLU A 141 10.14 29.11 5.90
CA GLU A 141 10.66 28.40 7.06
C GLU A 141 9.69 27.30 7.49
N THR A 142 10.27 26.22 7.98
CA THR A 142 9.53 25.06 8.46
C THR A 142 9.18 25.30 9.93
N SER A 143 7.90 25.43 10.26
CA SER A 143 7.49 25.72 11.65
C SER A 143 7.60 24.46 12.53
N LYS A 144 8.56 24.48 13.47
CA LYS A 144 8.67 23.43 14.51
C LYS A 144 7.41 23.38 15.39
N ILE A 145 6.80 24.54 15.64
CA ILE A 145 5.57 24.67 16.42
C ILE A 145 4.43 23.93 15.70
N ALA A 146 4.27 24.14 14.39
CA ALA A 146 3.26 23.43 13.61
C ALA A 146 3.45 21.90 13.66
N ALA A 147 4.70 21.42 13.58
CA ALA A 147 5.01 19.99 13.68
C ALA A 147 4.59 19.41 15.04
N ILE A 148 4.86 20.13 16.15
CA ILE A 148 4.46 19.71 17.50
C ILE A 148 2.94 19.74 17.65
N ILE A 149 2.27 20.80 17.18
CA ILE A 149 0.80 20.90 17.24
C ILE A 149 0.15 19.74 16.49
N LEU A 150 0.60 19.45 15.26
CA LEU A 150 0.07 18.36 14.45
C LEU A 150 0.33 16.98 15.08
N LEU A 151 1.51 16.77 15.67
CA LEU A 151 1.82 15.55 16.40
C LEU A 151 0.90 15.38 17.62
N SER A 152 0.77 16.42 18.45
CA SER A 152 -0.10 16.39 19.63
C SER A 152 -1.57 16.17 19.25
N LEU A 153 -2.05 16.83 18.20
CA LEU A 153 -3.40 16.64 17.69
C LEU A 153 -3.63 15.21 17.16
N THR A 154 -2.62 14.63 16.50
CA THR A 154 -2.67 13.24 16.03
C THR A 154 -2.72 12.26 17.19
N ILE A 155 -1.90 12.46 18.23
CA ILE A 155 -1.92 11.61 19.43
C ILE A 155 -3.28 11.73 20.12
N PHE A 156 -3.78 12.95 20.31
CA PHE A 156 -5.07 13.19 20.94
C PHE A 156 -6.22 12.51 20.19
N THR A 157 -6.28 12.67 18.86
CA THR A 157 -7.31 12.04 18.03
C THR A 157 -7.17 10.52 17.97
N ALA A 158 -5.96 9.98 17.95
CA ALA A 158 -5.69 8.54 18.04
C ALA A 158 -6.19 7.95 19.37
N VAL A 159 -5.92 8.63 20.50
CA VAL A 159 -6.40 8.21 21.83
C VAL A 159 -7.92 8.25 21.90
N ILE A 160 -8.56 9.30 21.38
CA ILE A 160 -10.03 9.37 21.26
C ILE A 160 -10.55 8.19 20.44
N ASN A 161 -9.94 7.88 19.29
CA ASN A 161 -10.40 6.78 18.44
C ASN A 161 -10.32 5.43 19.14
N LEU A 162 -9.22 5.15 19.85
CA LEU A 162 -9.02 3.91 20.59
C LEU A 162 -9.98 3.81 21.77
N LYS A 163 -10.17 4.90 22.52
CA LYS A 163 -11.05 4.91 23.69
C LYS A 163 -12.52 4.69 23.33
N TYR A 164 -12.97 5.30 22.24
CA TYR A 164 -14.38 5.31 21.86
C TYR A 164 -14.72 4.38 20.69
N ASN A 165 -13.72 3.67 20.14
CA ASN A 165 -13.86 2.81 18.96
C ASN A 165 -14.71 3.48 17.86
N ILE A 166 -14.32 4.70 17.45
CA ILE A 166 -15.05 5.44 16.42
C ILE A 166 -14.90 4.73 15.08
N LEU A 167 -13.67 4.38 14.69
CA LEU A 167 -13.43 3.49 13.55
C LEU A 167 -12.07 2.81 13.71
N LEU A 168 -12.08 1.53 14.09
CA LEU A 168 -10.89 0.70 14.21
C LEU A 168 -10.88 -0.39 13.13
N PHE A 169 -9.71 -0.72 12.60
CA PHE A 169 -9.59 -1.82 11.64
C PHE A 169 -9.90 -3.16 12.30
N ALA A 170 -10.64 -4.00 11.57
CA ALA A 170 -11.07 -5.34 11.99
C ALA A 170 -12.05 -5.38 13.18
N LEU A 171 -12.63 -4.24 13.56
CA LEU A 171 -13.64 -4.11 14.61
C LEU A 171 -14.83 -3.29 14.11
N LYS A 172 -16.03 -3.65 14.53
CA LYS A 172 -17.21 -2.80 14.32
C LYS A 172 -17.15 -1.58 15.25
N PRO A 173 -17.51 -0.36 14.80
CA PRO A 173 -17.56 0.82 15.65
C PRO A 173 -18.55 0.68 16.81
N ASP A 174 -18.18 1.13 18.01
CA ASP A 174 -19.09 1.17 19.15
C ASP A 174 -19.95 2.45 19.13
N ILE A 175 -19.41 3.55 18.60
CA ILE A 175 -20.14 4.83 18.45
C ILE A 175 -20.39 5.09 16.97
N GLN A 176 -21.65 5.27 16.58
CA GLN A 176 -22.02 5.76 15.25
C GLN A 176 -22.24 7.28 15.31
N LEU A 177 -21.29 8.05 14.76
CA LEU A 177 -21.41 9.49 14.64
C LEU A 177 -22.46 9.85 13.56
N PRO A 178 -23.21 10.95 13.76
CA PRO A 178 -24.19 11.40 12.80
C PRO A 178 -23.55 11.71 11.43
N PHE A 179 -24.35 11.64 10.36
CA PHE A 179 -23.93 11.95 8.99
C PHE A 179 -22.71 11.15 8.50
N LYS A 180 -22.52 9.92 8.99
CA LYS A 180 -21.35 9.07 8.68
C LYS A 180 -20.04 9.70 9.15
N GLY A 181 -20.08 10.46 10.25
CA GLY A 181 -18.93 11.16 10.82
C GLY A 181 -17.73 10.26 11.13
N ASN A 182 -17.93 8.96 11.37
CA ASN A 182 -16.85 8.00 11.60
C ASN A 182 -15.85 7.95 10.44
N VAL A 183 -16.36 7.98 9.20
CA VAL A 183 -15.51 7.96 8.01
C VAL A 183 -14.72 9.26 7.90
N LEU A 184 -15.37 10.39 8.17
CA LEU A 184 -14.69 11.69 8.17
C LEU A 184 -13.61 11.76 9.25
N PHE A 185 -13.91 11.26 10.45
CA PHE A 185 -12.95 11.16 11.54
C PHE A 185 -11.75 10.29 11.16
N PHE A 186 -12.01 9.11 10.58
CA PHE A 186 -10.97 8.21 10.09
C PHE A 186 -10.10 8.87 8.99
N LEU A 187 -10.71 9.52 8.00
CA LEU A 187 -9.99 10.21 6.93
C LEU A 187 -9.20 11.41 7.47
N PHE A 188 -9.72 12.10 8.49
CA PHE A 188 -9.01 13.18 9.15
C PHE A 188 -7.72 12.67 9.81
N LEU A 189 -7.83 11.62 10.63
CA LEU A 189 -6.70 11.02 11.34
C LEU A 189 -5.67 10.40 10.39
N THR A 190 -6.11 9.67 9.36
CA THR A 190 -5.23 8.87 8.50
C THR A 190 -4.78 9.56 7.21
N ARG A 191 -5.47 10.62 6.77
CA ARG A 191 -5.13 11.35 5.53
C ARG A 191 -4.88 12.83 5.78
N ALA A 192 -5.81 13.54 6.42
CA ALA A 192 -5.70 14.99 6.55
C ALA A 192 -4.51 15.42 7.43
N LEU A 193 -4.38 14.88 8.65
CA LEU A 193 -3.26 15.23 9.54
C LEU A 193 -1.88 14.86 8.93
N PRO A 194 -1.68 13.64 8.39
CA PRO A 194 -0.51 13.30 7.58
C PRO A 194 -0.21 14.27 6.44
N PHE A 195 -1.23 14.59 5.63
CA PHE A 195 -1.09 15.51 4.51
C PHE A 195 -0.64 16.90 4.98
N LEU A 196 -1.27 17.45 6.02
CA LEU A 196 -0.93 18.75 6.58
C LEU A 196 0.51 18.79 7.11
N PHE A 197 0.95 17.73 7.80
CA PHE A 197 2.33 17.63 8.26
C PHE A 197 3.32 17.62 7.08
N LEU A 198 3.05 16.82 6.05
CA LEU A 198 3.90 16.77 4.87
C LEU A 198 3.90 18.10 4.10
N PHE A 199 2.77 18.81 4.10
CA PHE A 199 2.59 20.08 3.41
C PHE A 199 3.32 21.23 4.10
N TYR A 200 3.18 21.35 5.43
CA TYR A 200 3.75 22.45 6.23
C TYR A 200 5.14 22.13 6.79
N CYS A 201 5.42 20.89 7.18
CA CYS A 201 6.60 20.51 7.93
C CYS A 201 7.66 19.75 7.11
N LEU A 202 7.31 19.08 6.00
CA LEU A 202 8.26 18.28 5.21
C LEU A 202 8.39 18.75 3.76
N ARG A 203 8.74 20.03 3.58
CA ARG A 203 8.99 20.62 2.24
C ARG A 203 10.34 20.23 1.64
N LYS A 204 11.35 20.05 2.48
CA LYS A 204 12.72 19.64 2.13
C LYS A 204 13.12 18.41 2.93
N PHE A 205 14.12 17.69 2.44
CA PHE A 205 14.68 16.55 3.16
C PHE A 205 15.30 17.00 4.49
N SER A 206 14.75 16.51 5.60
CA SER A 206 15.25 16.79 6.94
C SER A 206 14.99 15.59 7.83
N LEU A 207 16.06 14.99 8.36
CA LEU A 207 15.95 13.82 9.23
C LEU A 207 15.08 14.10 10.46
N THR A 208 15.15 15.32 11.02
CA THR A 208 14.33 15.71 12.18
C THR A 208 12.84 15.65 11.87
N TYR A 209 12.39 16.27 10.78
CA TYR A 209 10.98 16.25 10.40
C TYR A 209 10.55 14.88 9.89
N ILE A 210 11.45 14.11 9.28
CA ILE A 210 11.17 12.72 8.89
C ILE A 210 10.88 11.88 10.14
N THR A 211 11.70 12.00 11.18
CA THR A 211 11.50 11.30 12.45
C THR A 211 10.21 11.73 13.14
N LEU A 212 9.93 13.03 13.23
CA LEU A 212 8.67 13.54 13.81
C LEU A 212 7.44 13.02 13.05
N GLY A 213 7.49 13.03 11.73
CA GLY A 213 6.41 12.48 10.90
C GLY A 213 6.26 10.97 11.07
N ALA A 214 7.36 10.23 11.26
CA ALA A 214 7.30 8.80 11.52
C ALA A 214 6.59 8.50 12.86
N PHE A 215 6.86 9.28 13.91
CA PHE A 215 6.14 9.17 15.19
C PHE A 215 4.66 9.53 15.05
N MET A 216 4.34 10.60 14.32
CA MET A 216 2.97 11.02 14.07
C MET A 216 2.18 9.93 13.33
N ILE A 217 2.76 9.35 12.27
CA ILE A 217 2.15 8.26 11.51
C ILE A 217 2.03 7.00 12.35
N THR A 218 3.00 6.71 13.22
CA THR A 218 2.90 5.60 14.18
C THR A 218 1.68 5.80 15.08
N ALA A 219 1.53 7.00 15.66
CA ALA A 219 0.39 7.33 16.52
C ALA A 219 -0.96 7.21 15.78
N ALA A 220 -1.06 7.76 14.57
CA ALA A 220 -2.27 7.63 13.74
C ALA A 220 -2.57 6.16 13.39
N SER A 221 -1.54 5.39 13.05
CA SER A 221 -1.64 3.97 12.66
C SER A 221 -2.11 3.11 13.84
N VAL A 222 -1.49 3.26 15.01
CA VAL A 222 -1.93 2.60 16.26
C VAL A 222 -3.34 3.05 16.61
N GLY A 223 -3.65 4.34 16.46
CA GLY A 223 -4.97 4.92 16.71
C GLY A 223 -6.11 4.27 15.93
N VAL A 224 -5.84 3.71 14.75
CA VAL A 224 -6.84 2.98 13.93
C VAL A 224 -6.60 1.47 13.92
N LEU A 225 -5.66 0.96 14.72
CA LEU A 225 -5.18 -0.44 14.68
C LEU A 225 -4.68 -0.88 13.29
N SER A 226 -4.06 0.01 12.52
CA SER A 226 -3.46 -0.30 11.22
C SER A 226 -1.95 -0.52 11.31
N ARG A 227 -1.45 -1.54 10.63
CA ARG A 227 0.00 -1.77 10.47
C ARG A 227 0.58 -1.06 9.24
N MET A 228 -0.27 -0.57 8.33
CA MET A 228 0.10 -0.14 6.98
C MET A 228 0.55 1.33 6.90
N GLY A 229 0.18 2.18 7.86
CA GLY A 229 0.48 3.61 7.78
C GLY A 229 1.98 3.93 7.74
N ILE A 230 2.81 3.16 8.46
CA ILE A 230 4.27 3.31 8.40
C ILE A 230 4.81 3.04 6.99
N LEU A 231 4.31 1.99 6.33
CA LEU A 231 4.71 1.68 4.96
C LEU A 231 4.33 2.82 4.00
N ILE A 232 3.10 3.37 4.13
CA ILE A 232 2.64 4.53 3.36
C ILE A 232 3.61 5.70 3.53
N TYR A 233 3.94 6.05 4.76
CA TYR A 233 4.82 7.18 5.04
C TYR A 233 6.22 6.97 4.46
N PHE A 234 6.80 5.78 4.62
CA PHE A 234 8.15 5.51 4.11
C PHE A 234 8.21 5.39 2.59
N PHE A 235 7.11 5.08 1.89
CA PHE A 235 7.05 5.28 0.44
C PHE A 235 7.15 6.76 0.06
N VAL A 236 6.53 7.67 0.82
CA VAL A 236 6.70 9.12 0.59
C VAL A 236 8.15 9.53 0.81
N ILE A 237 8.77 9.07 1.90
CA ILE A 237 10.18 9.36 2.19
C ILE A 237 11.10 8.78 1.11
N PHE A 238 10.82 7.58 0.60
CA PHE A 238 11.55 6.99 -0.51
C PHE A 238 11.59 7.93 -1.73
N PHE A 239 10.45 8.52 -2.14
CA PHE A 239 10.44 9.47 -3.25
C PHE A 239 11.19 10.77 -2.96
N LEU A 240 11.23 11.23 -1.71
CA LEU A 240 12.07 12.36 -1.30
C LEU A 240 13.56 12.00 -1.38
N VAL A 241 13.95 10.80 -0.95
CA VAL A 241 15.33 10.30 -1.05
C VAL A 241 15.76 10.23 -2.50
N VAL A 242 14.93 9.66 -3.39
CA VAL A 242 15.21 9.58 -4.83
C VAL A 242 15.49 10.96 -5.44
N ARG A 243 14.76 12.00 -5.02
CA ARG A 243 14.99 13.39 -5.47
C ARG A 243 16.32 13.96 -4.97
N GLU A 244 16.75 13.62 -3.76
CA GLU A 244 17.98 14.13 -3.16
C GLU A 244 19.22 13.30 -3.53
N LEU A 245 19.04 12.06 -3.94
CA LEU A 245 20.11 11.11 -4.25
C LEU A 245 21.14 11.64 -5.26
N PRO A 246 20.76 12.35 -6.35
CA PRO A 246 21.73 12.95 -7.28
C PRO A 246 22.65 14.01 -6.64
N LYS A 247 22.22 14.63 -5.53
CA LYS A 247 22.97 15.69 -4.83
C LYS A 247 23.91 15.12 -3.76
N TRP A 248 23.76 13.85 -3.39
CA TRP A 248 24.54 13.24 -2.32
C TRP A 248 25.81 12.58 -2.87
N SER A 249 26.88 12.63 -2.10
CA SER A 249 28.01 11.72 -2.29
C SER A 249 27.62 10.30 -1.85
N LEU A 250 28.33 9.27 -2.31
CA LEU A 250 28.08 7.89 -1.92
C LEU A 250 28.11 7.71 -0.38
N LYS A 251 29.08 8.35 0.30
CA LYS A 251 29.19 8.31 1.77
C LYS A 251 27.97 8.94 2.45
N SER A 252 27.52 10.10 1.97
CA SER A 252 26.32 10.76 2.50
C SER A 252 25.05 9.96 2.21
N ALA A 253 24.94 9.35 1.03
CA ALA A 253 23.82 8.50 0.67
C ALA A 253 23.73 7.27 1.57
N LEU A 254 24.85 6.55 1.77
CA LEU A 254 24.91 5.41 2.69
C LEU A 254 24.54 5.82 4.12
N LYS A 255 25.11 6.92 4.64
CA LYS A 255 24.75 7.42 5.98
C LYS A 255 23.25 7.71 6.11
N ASN A 256 22.69 8.49 5.18
CA ASN A 256 21.30 8.90 5.26
C ASN A 256 20.34 7.71 5.08
N ILE A 257 20.61 6.82 4.12
CA ILE A 257 19.80 5.61 3.90
C ILE A 257 19.86 4.70 5.13
N SER A 258 21.04 4.49 5.73
CA SER A 258 21.16 3.68 6.96
C SER A 258 20.39 4.26 8.13
N VAL A 259 20.44 5.59 8.33
CA VAL A 259 19.63 6.25 9.37
C VAL A 259 18.13 6.10 9.10
N LEU A 260 17.69 6.27 7.84
CA LEU A 260 16.29 6.08 7.48
C LEU A 260 15.83 4.63 7.65
N ALA A 261 16.67 3.66 7.30
CA ALA A 261 16.40 2.24 7.51
C ALA A 261 16.26 1.93 9.01
N PHE A 262 17.09 2.52 9.86
CA PHE A 262 16.97 2.40 11.31
C PHE A 262 15.65 3.02 11.82
N ILE A 263 15.29 4.24 11.40
CA ILE A 263 14.02 4.88 11.80
C ILE A 263 12.83 4.03 11.32
N PHE A 264 12.85 3.53 10.08
CA PHE A 264 11.83 2.63 9.56
C PHE A 264 11.70 1.37 10.42
N ALA A 265 12.81 0.66 10.67
CA ALA A 265 12.79 -0.57 11.44
C ALA A 265 12.27 -0.34 12.87
N ALA A 266 12.75 0.69 13.55
CA ALA A 266 12.32 1.04 14.90
C ALA A 266 10.83 1.39 14.96
N THR A 267 10.35 2.26 14.06
CA THR A 267 8.94 2.68 14.04
C THR A 267 8.01 1.58 13.54
N ALA A 268 8.43 0.75 12.59
CA ALA A 268 7.68 -0.41 12.15
C ALA A 268 7.54 -1.45 13.27
N TYR A 269 8.61 -1.73 14.02
CA TYR A 269 8.58 -2.61 15.18
C TYR A 269 7.59 -2.09 16.23
N VAL A 270 7.73 -0.82 16.65
CA VAL A 270 6.83 -0.18 17.61
C VAL A 270 5.38 -0.22 17.13
N ASN A 271 5.13 0.14 15.87
CA ASN A 271 3.78 0.12 15.30
C ASN A 271 3.17 -1.30 15.30
N VAL A 272 3.94 -2.31 14.90
CA VAL A 272 3.47 -3.70 14.89
C VAL A 272 3.21 -4.20 16.30
N SER A 273 4.11 -3.99 17.25
CA SER A 273 3.92 -4.41 18.63
C SER A 273 2.69 -3.74 19.26
N LEU A 274 2.57 -2.41 19.17
CA LEU A 274 1.46 -1.68 19.78
C LEU A 274 0.12 -1.99 19.10
N SER A 275 0.07 -2.00 17.77
CA SER A 275 -1.20 -2.30 17.06
C SER A 275 -1.63 -3.75 17.22
N THR A 276 -0.69 -4.69 17.38
CA THR A 276 -1.01 -6.11 17.63
C THR A 276 -1.50 -6.32 19.04
N GLY A 277 -0.79 -5.81 20.05
CA GLY A 277 -1.22 -5.90 21.44
C GLY A 277 -2.57 -5.21 21.66
N ALA A 278 -2.79 -4.04 21.06
CA ALA A 278 -4.09 -3.38 21.12
C ALA A 278 -5.20 -4.20 20.45
N ARG A 279 -4.95 -4.81 19.28
CA ARG A 279 -5.92 -5.72 18.64
C ARG A 279 -6.26 -6.92 19.51
N GLU A 280 -5.25 -7.57 20.09
CA GLU A 280 -5.43 -8.73 20.97
C GLU A 280 -6.26 -8.36 22.20
N PHE A 281 -6.00 -7.19 22.80
CA PHE A 281 -6.80 -6.67 23.91
C PHE A 281 -8.29 -6.50 23.52
N PHE A 282 -8.57 -5.79 22.43
CA PHE A 282 -9.95 -5.59 21.99
C PHE A 282 -10.63 -6.92 21.60
N PHE A 283 -9.90 -7.84 20.97
CA PHE A 283 -10.44 -9.16 20.63
C PHE A 283 -10.70 -10.03 21.86
N ALA A 284 -9.86 -9.94 22.90
CA ALA A 284 -10.08 -10.64 24.16
C ALA A 284 -11.32 -10.09 24.89
N GLN A 285 -11.48 -8.76 24.95
CA GLN A 285 -12.64 -8.12 25.57
C GLN A 285 -13.96 -8.55 24.91
N GLU A 286 -13.98 -8.65 23.58
CA GLU A 286 -15.16 -9.13 22.83
C GLU A 286 -15.46 -10.62 23.10
N LYS A 287 -14.42 -11.45 23.28
CA LYS A 287 -14.62 -12.86 23.65
C LYS A 287 -15.17 -13.01 25.07
N THR A 288 -14.65 -12.25 26.03
CA THR A 288 -15.11 -12.31 27.43
C THR A 288 -16.55 -11.82 27.58
N THR A 289 -16.98 -10.81 26.82
CA THR A 289 -18.35 -10.28 26.85
C THR A 289 -19.41 -11.30 26.37
N GLN A 290 -19.00 -12.35 25.64
CA GLN A 290 -19.87 -13.44 25.20
C GLN A 290 -19.98 -14.58 26.23
N THR A 291 -19.13 -14.58 27.27
CA THR A 291 -19.19 -15.49 28.42
C THR A 291 -19.79 -14.76 29.62
N THR A 292 -20.75 -15.37 30.31
CA THR A 292 -21.51 -14.81 31.46
C THR A 292 -20.69 -14.52 32.74
N GLU A 293 -19.36 -14.45 32.64
CA GLU A 293 -18.50 -14.13 33.78
C GLU A 293 -18.27 -12.61 33.88
N PRO A 294 -18.23 -12.04 35.10
CA PRO A 294 -18.06 -10.61 35.29
C PRO A 294 -16.71 -10.14 34.71
N PRO A 295 -16.65 -8.97 34.08
CA PRO A 295 -15.44 -8.47 33.45
C PRO A 295 -14.39 -8.21 34.53
N GLN A 296 -13.33 -9.01 34.56
CA GLN A 296 -12.14 -8.70 35.35
C GLN A 296 -11.46 -7.46 34.75
N GLU A 297 -11.12 -6.49 35.60
CA GLU A 297 -10.29 -5.35 35.20
C GLU A 297 -8.90 -5.86 34.79
N VAL A 298 -8.68 -5.97 33.48
CA VAL A 298 -7.38 -6.35 32.94
C VAL A 298 -6.46 -5.13 32.99
N SER A 299 -5.39 -5.24 33.78
CA SER A 299 -4.42 -4.15 33.98
C SER A 299 -3.59 -3.85 32.73
N ILE A 300 -3.11 -2.61 32.57
CA ILE A 300 -2.16 -2.21 31.51
C ILE A 300 -0.91 -3.10 31.47
N ASN A 301 -0.50 -3.62 32.63
CA ASN A 301 0.64 -4.53 32.75
C ASN A 301 0.39 -5.85 32.02
N THR A 302 -0.85 -6.35 31.99
CA THR A 302 -1.22 -7.57 31.28
C THR A 302 -1.14 -7.40 29.75
N ILE A 303 -1.44 -6.20 29.23
CA ILE A 303 -1.25 -5.85 27.80
C ILE A 303 0.25 -5.82 27.46
N ILE A 304 1.07 -5.30 28.36
CA ILE A 304 2.53 -5.25 28.19
C ILE A 304 3.11 -6.67 28.24
N GLU A 305 2.62 -7.55 29.10
CA GLU A 305 3.07 -8.95 29.20
C GLU A 305 2.64 -9.79 28.00
N THR A 306 1.40 -9.70 27.53
CA THR A 306 0.96 -10.38 26.29
C THR A 306 1.70 -9.86 25.05
N SER A 307 2.03 -8.57 25.00
CA SER A 307 2.84 -8.01 23.91
C SER A 307 4.30 -8.50 23.87
N ARG A 308 4.82 -8.99 25.01
CA ARG A 308 6.18 -9.57 25.14
C ARG A 308 6.25 -11.02 24.69
N ASP A 309 5.14 -11.75 24.72
CA ASP A 309 5.12 -13.22 24.57
C ASP A 309 4.87 -13.70 23.12
N SER A 310 4.95 -12.81 22.13
CA SER A 310 4.78 -13.18 20.73
C SER A 310 6.09 -13.13 19.96
N ASP A 311 6.23 -14.12 19.08
CA ASP A 311 7.15 -14.20 17.95
C ASP A 311 6.99 -13.00 16.97
N ASN A 312 7.15 -11.78 17.46
CA ASN A 312 6.98 -10.52 16.72
C ASN A 312 7.84 -10.49 15.45
N LEU A 313 9.00 -11.13 15.48
CA LEU A 313 9.86 -11.34 14.32
C LEU A 313 9.25 -12.29 13.28
N LYS A 314 8.60 -13.38 13.69
CA LYS A 314 7.88 -14.26 12.75
C LYS A 314 6.66 -13.54 12.18
N THR A 315 5.94 -12.75 13.00
CA THR A 315 4.84 -11.90 12.53
C THR A 315 5.34 -10.85 11.53
N LEU A 316 6.46 -10.18 11.80
CA LEU A 316 7.06 -9.25 10.83
C LEU A 316 7.47 -9.95 9.53
N LYS A 317 8.06 -11.15 9.61
CA LYS A 317 8.43 -11.95 8.44
C LYS A 317 7.19 -12.38 7.64
N SER A 318 6.15 -12.88 8.31
CA SER A 318 4.91 -13.30 7.65
C SER A 318 4.19 -12.12 7.03
N LEU A 319 4.20 -10.94 7.67
CA LEU A 319 3.68 -9.70 7.10
C LEU A 319 4.50 -9.25 5.88
N ALA A 320 5.83 -9.31 5.93
CA ALA A 320 6.69 -8.89 4.82
C ALA A 320 6.48 -9.72 3.55
N LEU A 321 6.09 -11.00 3.67
CA LEU A 321 5.83 -11.88 2.53
C LEU A 321 4.34 -11.92 2.15
N GLY A 322 3.44 -11.91 3.13
CA GLY A 322 2.00 -12.08 2.93
C GLY A 322 1.28 -10.82 2.46
N ARG A 323 1.85 -9.62 2.65
CA ARG A 323 1.17 -8.35 2.37
C ARG A 323 1.13 -7.94 0.90
N TRP A 324 1.95 -8.55 0.05
CA TRP A 324 1.93 -8.28 -1.38
C TRP A 324 0.82 -9.13 -2.01
N ILE A 325 -0.28 -8.45 -2.36
CA ILE A 325 -1.47 -9.02 -2.99
C ILE A 325 -1.18 -9.27 -4.47
N GLY A 326 -1.33 -10.49 -4.94
CA GLY A 326 -1.18 -10.75 -6.37
C GLY A 326 -1.51 -12.17 -6.79
N ILE A 327 -0.49 -13.03 -6.83
CA ILE A 327 -0.61 -14.32 -7.50
C ILE A 327 -1.62 -15.25 -6.82
N GLU A 328 -1.79 -15.20 -5.50
CA GLU A 328 -2.81 -15.95 -4.77
C GLU A 328 -4.24 -15.62 -5.22
N GLY A 329 -4.49 -14.34 -5.53
CA GLY A 329 -5.77 -13.90 -6.05
C GLY A 329 -6.03 -14.46 -7.42
N ILE A 330 -4.99 -14.46 -8.26
CA ILE A 330 -5.06 -15.01 -9.61
C ILE A 330 -5.29 -16.52 -9.55
N MET A 331 -4.61 -17.25 -8.66
CA MET A 331 -4.83 -18.68 -8.41
C MET A 331 -6.27 -18.96 -7.96
N ALA A 332 -6.76 -18.22 -6.95
CA ALA A 332 -8.12 -18.38 -6.43
C ALA A 332 -9.17 -18.18 -7.53
N VAL A 333 -9.06 -17.08 -8.28
CA VAL A 333 -9.98 -16.77 -9.38
C VAL A 333 -9.84 -17.79 -10.51
N ASN A 334 -8.61 -18.17 -10.89
CA ASN A 334 -8.41 -19.12 -11.99
C ASN A 334 -9.09 -20.46 -11.72
N SER A 335 -9.03 -20.94 -10.49
CA SER A 335 -9.66 -22.21 -10.06
C SER A 335 -11.17 -22.12 -9.84
N TYR A 336 -11.78 -20.94 -10.01
CA TYR A 336 -13.21 -20.75 -9.80
C TYR A 336 -14.01 -21.15 -11.06
N PRO A 337 -14.98 -22.08 -10.97
CA PRO A 337 -15.69 -22.58 -12.17
C PRO A 337 -16.56 -21.54 -12.87
N GLU A 338 -17.20 -20.64 -12.12
CA GLU A 338 -18.19 -19.70 -12.65
C GLU A 338 -17.59 -18.31 -12.94
N LYS A 339 -16.36 -18.28 -13.49
CA LYS A 339 -15.77 -17.02 -14.00
C LYS A 339 -16.60 -16.48 -15.17
N GLY A 340 -16.71 -15.16 -15.25
CA GLY A 340 -17.34 -14.46 -16.35
C GLY A 340 -17.73 -13.03 -16.00
N PHE A 341 -18.21 -12.28 -16.98
CA PHE A 341 -18.61 -10.89 -16.78
C PHE A 341 -19.69 -10.72 -15.68
N ARG A 342 -20.55 -11.73 -15.51
CA ARG A 342 -21.51 -11.78 -14.40
C ARG A 342 -20.83 -11.70 -13.04
N LEU A 343 -19.79 -12.52 -12.81
CA LEU A 343 -19.03 -12.54 -11.56
C LEU A 343 -18.36 -11.19 -11.28
N LEU A 344 -17.79 -10.57 -12.31
CA LEU A 344 -17.22 -9.23 -12.19
C LEU A 344 -18.28 -8.18 -11.79
N ASN A 345 -19.46 -8.23 -12.39
CA ASN A 345 -20.54 -7.30 -12.09
C ASN A 345 -21.07 -7.48 -10.67
N GLU A 346 -21.21 -8.73 -10.21
CA GLU A 346 -21.56 -9.05 -8.82
C GLU A 346 -20.50 -8.52 -7.85
N ALA A 347 -19.21 -8.69 -8.14
CA ALA A 347 -18.11 -8.15 -7.35
C ALA A 347 -18.10 -6.60 -7.31
N LEU A 348 -18.39 -5.94 -8.44
CA LEU A 348 -18.50 -4.48 -8.52
C LEU A 348 -19.69 -3.94 -7.72
N ALA A 349 -20.76 -4.72 -7.62
CA ALA A 349 -21.98 -4.37 -6.91
C ALA A 349 -21.89 -4.58 -5.39
N GLU A 350 -20.77 -5.09 -4.86
CA GLU A 350 -20.58 -5.33 -3.42
C GLU A 350 -20.63 -4.01 -2.63
N LYS A 351 -21.72 -3.83 -1.86
CA LYS A 351 -22.06 -2.54 -1.21
C LYS A 351 -21.45 -2.36 0.18
N LEU A 352 -21.27 -3.44 0.95
CA LEU A 352 -20.84 -3.39 2.34
C LEU A 352 -19.99 -4.60 2.70
N TYR A 353 -18.98 -4.32 3.54
CA TYR A 353 -18.10 -5.31 4.13
C TYR A 353 -18.56 -5.55 5.57
N ASP A 354 -19.06 -6.75 5.86
CA ASP A 354 -19.61 -7.14 7.16
C ASP A 354 -18.79 -8.23 7.89
N GLY A 355 -17.70 -8.70 7.29
CA GLY A 355 -16.97 -9.88 7.74
C GLY A 355 -16.63 -10.81 6.60
N ASN A 356 -17.52 -10.93 5.61
CA ASN A 356 -17.39 -11.85 4.50
C ASN A 356 -17.37 -11.06 3.19
N SER A 357 -16.17 -10.73 2.71
CA SER A 357 -16.07 -10.16 1.36
C SER A 357 -16.53 -11.17 0.32
N PHE A 358 -17.07 -10.70 -0.80
CA PHE A 358 -17.39 -11.53 -1.96
C PHE A 358 -16.20 -12.43 -2.33
N TYR A 359 -14.99 -11.89 -2.33
CA TYR A 359 -13.78 -12.66 -2.62
C TYR A 359 -13.54 -13.82 -1.64
N THR A 360 -13.91 -13.69 -0.36
CA THR A 360 -13.76 -14.76 0.64
C THR A 360 -14.52 -16.04 0.21
N THR A 361 -15.64 -15.89 -0.50
CA THR A 361 -16.42 -17.03 -1.03
C THR A 361 -15.71 -17.77 -2.16
N ILE A 362 -14.80 -17.09 -2.86
CA ILE A 362 -14.01 -17.63 -3.96
C ILE A 362 -12.71 -18.23 -3.43
N SER A 363 -12.05 -17.55 -2.50
CA SER A 363 -10.73 -17.93 -2.00
C SER A 363 -10.78 -19.04 -0.95
N SER A 364 -11.84 -19.13 -0.15
CA SER A 364 -11.89 -20.08 0.98
C SER A 364 -12.52 -21.41 0.57
N LYS A 365 -11.81 -22.53 0.79
CA LYS A 365 -12.34 -23.89 0.58
C LYS A 365 -13.53 -24.22 1.50
N ASN A 366 -13.49 -23.67 2.72
CA ASN A 366 -14.60 -23.66 3.69
C ASN A 366 -14.69 -22.22 4.21
N PRO A 367 -15.70 -21.42 3.82
CA PRO A 367 -15.88 -20.10 4.44
C PRO A 367 -16.15 -20.34 5.92
N VAL A 368 -15.15 -20.12 6.77
CA VAL A 368 -15.37 -20.09 8.21
C VAL A 368 -16.23 -18.84 8.43
N ILE A 369 -17.53 -19.05 8.59
CA ILE A 369 -18.43 -18.06 9.14
C ILE A 369 -17.92 -17.83 10.56
N GLN A 370 -16.97 -16.91 10.74
CA GLN A 370 -16.60 -16.45 12.07
C GLN A 370 -17.78 -15.65 12.59
N ASN A 371 -18.73 -16.37 13.21
CA ASN A 371 -19.89 -15.85 13.93
C ASN A 371 -19.49 -15.06 15.20
N THR A 372 -18.25 -14.55 15.30
CA THR A 372 -17.90 -13.54 16.30
C THR A 372 -18.29 -12.18 15.74
N SER A 373 -19.45 -11.68 16.17
CA SER A 373 -20.20 -10.58 15.56
C SER A 373 -19.45 -9.25 15.34
N LYS A 374 -18.26 -9.05 15.91
CA LYS A 374 -17.47 -7.80 15.78
C LYS A 374 -16.10 -7.92 15.09
N VAL A 375 -15.54 -9.12 14.89
CA VAL A 375 -14.20 -9.28 14.26
C VAL A 375 -14.32 -9.51 12.76
N VAL A 376 -13.51 -8.79 11.98
CA VAL A 376 -13.69 -8.70 10.53
C VAL A 376 -12.35 -9.00 9.82
N VAL A 377 -12.24 -10.15 9.12
CA VAL A 377 -11.01 -10.59 8.43
C VAL A 377 -11.23 -10.66 6.91
N THR A 378 -10.40 -9.95 6.13
CA THR A 378 -10.51 -9.89 4.66
C THR A 378 -9.27 -10.41 3.99
N SER A 379 -9.46 -11.25 2.98
CA SER A 379 -8.48 -11.46 1.91
C SER A 379 -8.86 -10.60 0.71
N VAL A 380 -7.89 -10.31 -0.17
CA VAL A 380 -8.09 -9.40 -1.30
C VAL A 380 -7.60 -10.06 -2.59
N PRO A 381 -8.34 -9.99 -3.71
CA PRO A 381 -7.89 -10.58 -4.98
C PRO A 381 -6.74 -9.80 -5.61
N GLY A 382 -6.64 -8.49 -5.35
CA GLY A 382 -5.76 -7.59 -6.08
C GLY A 382 -6.33 -7.22 -7.46
N PRO A 383 -5.77 -6.19 -8.12
CA PRO A 383 -6.41 -5.58 -9.28
C PRO A 383 -6.40 -6.49 -10.52
N ILE A 384 -5.35 -7.32 -10.71
CA ILE A 384 -5.31 -8.27 -11.83
C ILE A 384 -6.38 -9.34 -11.66
N ALA A 385 -6.43 -10.01 -10.50
CA ALA A 385 -7.40 -11.08 -10.28
C ALA A 385 -8.85 -10.56 -10.24
N PHE A 386 -9.06 -9.35 -9.71
CA PHE A 386 -10.38 -8.71 -9.74
C PHE A 386 -10.88 -8.53 -11.17
N LEU A 387 -10.06 -8.00 -12.08
CA LEU A 387 -10.44 -7.89 -13.50
C LEU A 387 -10.58 -9.27 -14.15
N TYR A 388 -9.83 -10.26 -13.70
CA TYR A 388 -9.91 -11.64 -14.19
C TYR A 388 -11.19 -12.37 -13.79
N TYR A 389 -12.00 -11.84 -12.86
CA TYR A 389 -13.37 -12.34 -12.66
C TYR A 389 -14.15 -12.42 -13.98
N SER A 390 -13.86 -11.52 -14.93
CA SER A 390 -14.48 -11.51 -16.25
C SER A 390 -14.12 -12.68 -17.18
N ASN A 391 -13.08 -13.46 -16.84
CA ASN A 391 -12.43 -14.42 -17.75
C ASN A 391 -11.91 -13.79 -19.06
N SER A 392 -11.57 -12.49 -19.06
CA SER A 392 -11.14 -11.78 -20.26
C SER A 392 -9.76 -11.14 -20.10
N TYR A 393 -8.80 -11.63 -20.88
CA TYR A 393 -7.46 -11.04 -21.00
C TYR A 393 -7.48 -9.60 -21.51
N LEU A 394 -8.37 -9.28 -22.45
CA LEU A 394 -8.51 -7.92 -22.97
C LEU A 394 -8.97 -6.96 -21.87
N LEU A 395 -9.90 -7.39 -21.01
CA LEU A 395 -10.38 -6.55 -19.92
C LEU A 395 -9.29 -6.32 -18.87
N ILE A 396 -8.48 -7.33 -18.56
CA ILE A 396 -7.31 -7.17 -17.67
C ILE A 396 -6.34 -6.12 -18.24
N PHE A 397 -5.95 -6.29 -19.50
CA PHE A 397 -5.00 -5.40 -20.15
C PHE A 397 -5.51 -3.95 -20.22
N PHE A 398 -6.69 -3.75 -20.81
CA PHE A 398 -7.25 -2.41 -21.00
C PHE A 398 -7.71 -1.77 -19.69
N GLY A 399 -8.18 -2.57 -18.72
CA GLY A 399 -8.54 -2.09 -17.39
C GLY A 399 -7.34 -1.50 -16.67
N LEU A 400 -6.21 -2.23 -16.60
CA LEU A 400 -5.00 -1.73 -15.94
C LEU A 400 -4.33 -0.59 -16.69
N LEU A 401 -4.37 -0.61 -18.03
CA LEU A 401 -3.93 0.51 -18.85
C LEU A 401 -4.74 1.77 -18.53
N ALA A 402 -6.08 1.68 -18.60
CA ALA A 402 -6.97 2.82 -18.36
C ALA A 402 -6.83 3.37 -16.93
N THR A 403 -6.81 2.50 -15.92
CA THR A 403 -6.65 2.95 -14.53
C THR A 403 -5.28 3.57 -14.29
N SER A 404 -4.21 3.01 -14.87
CA SER A 404 -2.88 3.60 -14.77
C SER A 404 -2.84 5.01 -15.38
N MET A 405 -3.44 5.18 -16.56
CA MET A 405 -3.57 6.48 -17.22
C MET A 405 -4.38 7.48 -16.40
N PHE A 406 -5.46 7.03 -15.75
CA PHE A 406 -6.27 7.86 -14.85
C PHE A 406 -5.46 8.37 -13.65
N TYR A 407 -4.67 7.52 -12.99
CA TYR A 407 -3.84 7.96 -11.87
C TYR A 407 -2.65 8.84 -12.28
N ILE A 408 -2.08 8.63 -13.48
CA ILE A 408 -1.11 9.56 -14.05
C ILE A 408 -1.73 10.96 -14.23
N PHE A 409 -2.98 11.01 -14.70
CA PHE A 409 -3.71 12.28 -14.82
C PHE A 409 -3.94 12.95 -13.46
N ILE A 410 -4.32 12.18 -12.43
CA ILE A 410 -4.45 12.69 -11.05
C ILE A 410 -3.10 13.23 -10.56
N GLU A 411 -2.00 12.48 -10.69
CA GLU A 411 -0.67 12.91 -10.23
C GLU A 411 -0.23 14.20 -10.91
N ARG A 412 -0.44 14.31 -12.22
CA ARG A 412 -0.13 15.54 -12.97
C ARG A 412 -0.97 16.71 -12.48
N THR A 413 -2.24 16.48 -12.15
CA THR A 413 -3.13 17.51 -11.61
C THR A 413 -2.69 17.96 -10.22
N LEU A 414 -2.42 17.00 -9.32
CA LEU A 414 -1.95 17.28 -7.95
C LEU A 414 -0.62 18.03 -7.95
N SER A 415 0.29 17.61 -8.82
CA SER A 415 1.54 18.32 -9.00
C SER A 415 1.24 19.79 -9.36
N LYS A 416 0.26 20.06 -10.25
CA LYS A 416 -0.01 21.44 -10.71
C LYS A 416 -0.60 22.28 -9.58
N LEU A 417 -1.42 21.67 -8.72
CA LEU A 417 -2.00 22.32 -7.55
C LEU A 417 -0.94 22.61 -6.47
N PHE A 418 0.09 21.77 -6.34
CA PHE A 418 1.07 21.85 -5.26
C PHE A 418 2.53 21.75 -5.74
N PRO A 419 3.01 22.69 -6.58
CA PRO A 419 4.31 22.57 -7.25
C PRO A 419 5.51 22.51 -6.30
N ASN A 420 5.38 23.07 -5.10
CA ASN A 420 6.44 23.14 -4.08
C ASN A 420 6.25 22.15 -2.92
N HIS A 421 5.21 21.31 -2.95
CA HIS A 421 4.88 20.38 -1.87
C HIS A 421 4.91 18.93 -2.38
N LEU A 422 6.11 18.50 -2.78
CA LEU A 422 6.33 17.17 -3.32
C LEU A 422 5.90 16.08 -2.32
N ALA A 423 6.26 16.20 -1.04
CA ALA A 423 5.94 15.18 -0.04
C ALA A 423 4.42 14.99 0.11
N ALA A 424 3.67 16.09 0.16
CA ALA A 424 2.21 16.07 0.30
C ALA A 424 1.51 15.53 -0.96
N SER A 425 1.94 15.94 -2.15
CA SER A 425 1.37 15.42 -3.41
C SER A 425 1.68 13.93 -3.60
N VAL A 426 2.91 13.50 -3.30
CA VAL A 426 3.30 12.09 -3.31
C VAL A 426 2.50 11.27 -2.30
N PHE A 427 2.23 11.79 -1.10
CA PHE A 427 1.41 11.10 -0.11
C PHE A 427 0.03 10.73 -0.64
N ILE A 428 -0.65 11.67 -1.30
CA ILE A 428 -1.95 11.39 -1.93
C ILE A 428 -1.80 10.29 -2.98
N ILE A 429 -0.77 10.34 -3.82
CA ILE A 429 -0.53 9.28 -4.83
C ILE A 429 -0.23 7.93 -4.20
N VAL A 430 0.58 7.87 -3.14
CA VAL A 430 0.88 6.63 -2.42
C VAL A 430 -0.40 6.03 -1.82
N VAL A 431 -1.19 6.83 -1.11
CA VAL A 431 -2.46 6.39 -0.51
C VAL A 431 -3.40 5.87 -1.60
N LEU A 432 -3.58 6.62 -2.68
CA LEU A 432 -4.47 6.22 -3.78
C LEU A 432 -3.98 4.96 -4.51
N SER A 433 -2.67 4.78 -4.66
CA SER A 433 -2.09 3.57 -5.26
C SER A 433 -2.39 2.33 -4.42
N LEU A 434 -2.27 2.46 -3.10
CA LEU A 434 -2.51 1.36 -2.17
C LEU A 434 -4.00 1.07 -2.00
N ASP A 435 -4.85 2.10 -1.99
CA ASP A 435 -6.31 1.96 -2.07
C ASP A 435 -6.70 1.18 -3.33
N PHE A 436 -6.15 1.52 -4.50
CA PHE A 436 -6.44 0.80 -5.74
C PHE A 436 -5.87 -0.62 -5.75
N TYR A 437 -4.68 -0.83 -5.19
CA TYR A 437 -4.11 -2.16 -5.04
C TYR A 437 -4.99 -3.06 -4.17
N GLN A 438 -5.76 -2.49 -3.25
CA GLN A 438 -6.74 -3.18 -2.41
C GLN A 438 -8.18 -3.14 -2.92
N PHE A 439 -8.41 -2.59 -4.12
CA PHE A 439 -9.74 -2.25 -4.67
C PHE A 439 -10.76 -3.40 -4.58
N GLY A 440 -10.29 -4.64 -4.71
CA GLY A 440 -11.12 -5.84 -4.69
C GLY A 440 -11.75 -6.22 -3.34
N ILE A 441 -11.52 -5.47 -2.25
CA ILE A 441 -12.27 -5.65 -0.99
C ILE A 441 -13.70 -5.08 -1.10
N SER A 442 -13.82 -3.86 -1.62
CA SER A 442 -15.10 -3.16 -1.76
C SER A 442 -14.97 -2.01 -2.76
N PRO A 443 -15.18 -2.29 -4.05
CA PRO A 443 -15.05 -1.31 -5.14
C PRO A 443 -15.76 0.03 -4.88
N ILE A 444 -16.98 -0.04 -4.35
CA ILE A 444 -17.81 1.14 -4.06
C ILE A 444 -17.23 1.96 -2.91
N ALA A 445 -16.72 1.31 -1.85
CA ALA A 445 -16.08 2.01 -0.73
C ALA A 445 -14.81 2.74 -1.19
N PHE A 446 -13.97 2.09 -1.99
CA PHE A 446 -12.76 2.73 -2.54
C PHE A 446 -13.07 3.89 -3.48
N THR A 447 -14.11 3.77 -4.31
CA THR A 447 -14.56 4.89 -5.16
C THR A 447 -14.96 6.10 -4.31
N LYS A 448 -15.64 5.87 -3.17
CA LYS A 448 -15.95 6.95 -2.21
C LYS A 448 -14.69 7.53 -1.59
N TYR A 449 -13.74 6.70 -1.14
CA TYR A 449 -12.49 7.19 -0.54
C TYR A 449 -11.63 8.01 -1.52
N LEU A 450 -11.55 7.58 -2.78
CA LEU A 450 -10.94 8.33 -3.88
C LEU A 450 -11.63 9.69 -4.03
N GLY A 451 -12.96 9.71 -4.19
CA GLY A 451 -13.75 10.93 -4.34
C GLY A 451 -13.55 11.91 -3.18
N PHE A 452 -13.68 11.43 -1.94
CA PHE A 452 -13.46 12.25 -0.74
C PHE A 452 -12.05 12.83 -0.68
N THR A 453 -11.04 12.02 -0.99
CA THR A 453 -9.64 12.46 -0.92
C THR A 453 -9.34 13.52 -1.97
N LEU A 454 -9.79 13.33 -3.22
CA LEU A 454 -9.62 14.33 -4.27
C LEU A 454 -10.39 15.61 -3.93
N PHE A 455 -11.63 15.49 -3.45
CA PHE A 455 -12.42 16.64 -3.02
C PHE A 455 -11.74 17.43 -1.89
N SER A 456 -11.28 16.75 -0.83
CA SER A 456 -10.59 17.38 0.30
C SER A 456 -9.31 18.10 -0.13
N VAL A 457 -8.55 17.52 -1.04
CA VAL A 457 -7.32 18.12 -1.56
C VAL A 457 -7.61 19.34 -2.42
N ILE A 458 -8.62 19.29 -3.29
CA ILE A 458 -9.07 20.44 -4.10
C ILE A 458 -9.61 21.55 -3.19
N PHE A 459 -10.43 21.20 -2.19
CA PHE A 459 -10.96 22.15 -1.22
C PHE A 459 -9.84 22.83 -0.43
N PHE A 460 -8.86 22.05 0.04
CA PHE A 460 -7.67 22.59 0.71
C PHE A 460 -6.89 23.56 -0.19
N TYR A 461 -6.71 23.25 -1.48
CA TYR A 461 -6.07 24.15 -2.43
C TYR A 461 -6.79 25.51 -2.52
N PHE A 462 -8.12 25.53 -2.58
CA PHE A 462 -8.88 26.78 -2.60
C PHE A 462 -8.78 27.57 -1.30
N ILE A 463 -8.76 26.92 -0.14
CA ILE A 463 -8.53 27.57 1.16
C ILE A 463 -7.14 28.21 1.17
N GLN A 464 -6.11 27.47 0.80
CA GLN A 464 -4.73 27.96 0.82
C GLN A 464 -4.54 29.18 -0.08
N ARG A 465 -5.20 29.20 -1.24
CA ARG A 465 -5.15 30.34 -2.17
C ARG A 465 -5.84 31.59 -1.60
N LYS A 466 -6.93 31.41 -0.84
CA LYS A 466 -7.67 32.51 -0.22
C LYS A 466 -6.97 33.06 1.04
N PHE A 467 -6.27 32.21 1.79
CA PHE A 467 -5.61 32.56 3.04
C PHE A 467 -4.12 32.20 3.04
N PRO A 468 -3.29 32.87 2.21
CA PRO A 468 -1.87 32.56 2.08
C PRO A 468 -1.03 32.91 3.33
N SER A 469 -1.57 33.71 4.25
CA SER A 469 -0.92 34.20 5.47
C SER A 469 -1.01 33.26 6.68
N ILE A 470 -1.72 32.13 6.58
CA ILE A 470 -1.67 31.07 7.61
C ILE A 470 -0.37 30.27 7.36
N LYS A 471 0.76 30.82 7.81
CA LYS A 471 2.09 30.18 7.76
C LYS A 471 2.47 29.58 9.09
#